data_AF-A0A6A3JKS0-F1
#
_entry.id   AF-A0A6A3JKS0-F1
#
_cell.length_a   1.000
_cell.length_b   1.000
_cell.length_c   1.000
_cell.angle_alpha   90.00
_cell.angle_beta   90.00
_cell.angle_gamma   90.00
#
_symmetry.space_group_name_H-M   'P 1'
#
loop_
_entity.id
_entity.type
_entity.pdbx_description
1 polymer ?
#
loop_
_entity_poly.entity_id
_entity_poly.type
_entity_poly.pdbx_seq_one_letter_code
_entity_poly.pdbx_strand_id
1 'polypeptide(L)'
;MAFNKATHHSLLQALQMLHPGVVIPSAHQLSTTLLNMCYRDFKVKMVHKITGKKCTLYTDGWAGVNGKSVINYVLECEGETYFLESVYTGSTSHDALFLAADVKRVIESAKFTTIVAVVTDNTAANQLMWSTLQREYPEMFFHGCIVHVIHLIVKDMVSKLKWLKDLEGDCRKMVKFFKKHHLLWAELRRLQRLEEKSALVLPADTRWGTIEQCFASVLQSESILLSLVSQREFLKAKSKEQKANRRMAHDVITAPDFVPRLKRAIALLSVLSAAQKVFERSSRPISDVYRMFIELPQKYREMRMPIGELDIISGILNERFDFVYGDAHGVSYLLDPRYGGEGMDDDTREKVVEFTANWHGPELEDDASAEVLRYQAFIQKPTRELRLVKDGRVTVQEFWGGLRGFPLLRQVATRVFASGCSSAAAERNFSTHKFVHSAVRNRLKEGSVENDELKPSHFATASIALSSSLCLHLLSKSNGVANLASDMTAYGRCVRKSLTSGHVHAALRRGRSEWTASRRTWRRPRRPSLDQFISDSATRVLLVHWHPAHADAKSLMEGYLPGLCGIKYVADKKSGHDVVCFIKDFSAPLAKDQALNHQLQALTYISSSRRS
;
A
#
# COMPACT_ATOMS: atom_id res chain seq x y z
N MET A 1 -5.94 -7.54 -17.29
CA MET A 1 -6.50 -6.86 -18.48
C MET A 1 -7.78 -6.12 -18.11
N ALA A 2 -7.69 -4.91 -17.56
CA ALA A 2 -8.86 -4.12 -17.19
C ALA A 2 -9.58 -3.52 -18.42
N PHE A 3 -8.82 -3.08 -19.43
CA PHE A 3 -9.38 -2.43 -20.62
C PHE A 3 -10.07 -3.37 -21.61
N ASN A 4 -9.55 -4.59 -21.80
CA ASN A 4 -10.19 -5.59 -22.67
C ASN A 4 -11.51 -6.13 -22.10
N LYS A 5 -11.75 -5.96 -20.79
CA LYS A 5 -13.03 -6.31 -20.16
C LYS A 5 -14.12 -5.29 -20.48
N ALA A 6 -13.77 -4.02 -20.74
CA ALA A 6 -14.73 -2.97 -21.05
C ALA A 6 -15.35 -3.16 -22.45
N THR A 7 -14.61 -3.72 -23.40
CA THR A 7 -15.10 -4.00 -24.76
C THR A 7 -15.82 -5.36 -24.90
N HIS A 8 -16.13 -6.03 -23.78
CA HIS A 8 -16.73 -7.36 -23.83
C HIS A 8 -18.18 -7.30 -24.34
N HIS A 9 -18.54 -8.18 -25.26
CA HIS A 9 -19.82 -8.17 -25.97
C HIS A 9 -21.04 -8.24 -25.03
N SER A 10 -20.91 -8.96 -23.90
CA SER A 10 -21.97 -9.05 -22.88
C SER A 10 -22.20 -7.75 -22.10
N LEU A 11 -21.15 -6.94 -21.87
CA LEU A 11 -21.30 -5.62 -21.23
C LEU A 11 -21.97 -4.64 -22.20
N LEU A 12 -21.61 -4.70 -23.48
CA LEU A 12 -22.26 -3.96 -24.55
C LEU A 12 -23.74 -4.30 -24.68
N GLN A 13 -24.09 -5.60 -24.71
CA GLN A 13 -25.48 -6.03 -24.75
C GLN A 13 -26.27 -5.56 -23.53
N ALA A 14 -25.72 -5.69 -22.33
CA ALA A 14 -26.38 -5.22 -21.11
C ALA A 14 -26.62 -3.70 -21.13
N LEU A 15 -25.64 -2.91 -21.60
CA LEU A 15 -25.80 -1.46 -21.73
C LEU A 15 -26.74 -1.07 -22.88
N GLN A 16 -26.75 -1.81 -24.00
CA GLN A 16 -27.66 -1.58 -25.13
C GLN A 16 -29.12 -1.93 -24.80
N MET A 17 -29.34 -2.91 -23.92
CA MET A 17 -30.68 -3.22 -23.41
C MET A 17 -31.24 -2.08 -22.55
N LEU A 18 -30.37 -1.33 -21.88
CA LEU A 18 -30.72 -0.13 -21.13
C LEU A 18 -30.84 1.08 -22.06
N HIS A 19 -29.91 1.26 -23.00
CA HIS A 19 -29.92 2.36 -23.96
C HIS A 19 -29.44 1.87 -25.34
N PRO A 20 -30.35 1.62 -26.30
CA PRO A 20 -30.02 0.97 -27.58
C PRO A 20 -28.92 1.66 -28.41
N GLY A 21 -28.74 2.97 -28.24
CA GLY A 21 -27.70 3.76 -28.93
C GLY A 21 -26.36 3.89 -28.20
N VAL A 22 -26.13 3.17 -27.08
CA VAL A 22 -24.89 3.33 -26.29
C VAL A 22 -23.68 2.75 -27.04
N VAL A 23 -22.62 3.56 -27.14
CA VAL A 23 -21.35 3.17 -27.78
C VAL A 23 -20.27 3.10 -26.71
N ILE A 24 -19.88 1.88 -26.33
CA ILE A 24 -18.78 1.71 -25.37
C ILE A 24 -17.47 2.19 -25.99
N PRO A 25 -16.63 2.95 -25.25
CA PRO A 25 -15.34 3.36 -25.75
C PRO A 25 -14.46 2.13 -26.03
N SER A 26 -13.78 2.16 -27.16
CA SER A 26 -12.84 1.08 -27.50
C SER A 26 -11.72 1.00 -26.47
N ALA A 27 -11.05 -0.16 -26.39
CA ALA A 27 -9.86 -0.32 -25.57
C ALA A 27 -8.80 0.75 -25.90
N HIS A 28 -8.71 1.16 -27.18
CA HIS A 28 -7.87 2.27 -27.61
C HIS A 28 -8.29 3.59 -26.98
N GLN A 29 -9.57 3.99 -27.11
CA GLN A 29 -10.09 5.23 -26.51
C GLN A 29 -9.95 5.26 -24.98
N LEU A 30 -10.08 4.10 -24.33
CA LEU A 30 -9.86 3.95 -22.89
C LEU A 30 -8.39 4.11 -22.50
N SER A 31 -7.45 3.65 -23.32
CA SER A 31 -6.00 3.74 -23.06
C SER A 31 -5.36 5.05 -23.51
N THR A 32 -6.05 5.84 -24.33
CA THR A 32 -5.54 7.10 -24.88
C THR A 32 -6.41 8.27 -24.41
N THR A 33 -7.51 8.57 -25.10
CA THR A 33 -8.31 9.78 -24.90
C THR A 33 -8.83 9.90 -23.47
N LEU A 34 -9.55 8.87 -22.98
CA LEU A 34 -10.19 8.94 -21.66
C LEU A 34 -9.19 8.89 -20.53
N LEU A 35 -8.10 8.12 -20.70
CA LEU A 35 -7.02 8.05 -19.73
C LEU A 35 -6.29 9.40 -19.62
N ASN A 36 -5.95 10.01 -20.76
CA ASN A 36 -5.30 11.31 -20.80
C ASN A 36 -6.19 12.40 -20.21
N MET A 37 -7.50 12.35 -20.43
CA MET A 37 -8.46 13.27 -19.81
C MET A 37 -8.49 13.12 -18.28
N CYS A 38 -8.58 11.88 -17.78
CA CYS A 38 -8.56 11.61 -16.34
C CYS A 38 -7.23 12.03 -15.71
N TYR A 39 -6.10 11.79 -16.38
CA TYR A 39 -4.77 12.21 -15.93
C TYR A 39 -4.69 13.73 -15.81
N ARG A 40 -5.15 14.47 -16.84
CA ARG A 40 -5.15 15.94 -16.82
C ARG A 40 -6.02 16.49 -15.69
N ASP A 41 -7.24 15.98 -15.52
CA ASP A 41 -8.14 16.39 -14.45
C ASP A 41 -7.56 16.09 -13.06
N PHE A 42 -6.98 14.90 -12.88
CA PHE A 42 -6.26 14.55 -11.65
C PHE A 42 -5.09 15.50 -11.39
N LYS A 43 -4.25 15.77 -12.38
CA LYS A 43 -3.07 16.63 -12.24
C LYS A 43 -3.46 18.04 -11.81
N VAL A 44 -4.51 18.62 -12.41
CA VAL A 44 -5.03 19.94 -12.01
C VAL A 44 -5.52 19.93 -10.56
N LYS A 45 -6.31 18.91 -10.17
CA LYS A 45 -6.83 18.77 -8.80
C LYS A 45 -5.71 18.55 -7.78
N MET A 46 -4.73 17.73 -8.12
CA MET A 46 -3.54 17.47 -7.30
C MET A 46 -2.79 18.77 -7.07
N VAL A 47 -2.40 19.49 -8.14
CA VAL A 47 -1.68 20.76 -8.06
C VAL A 47 -2.44 21.73 -7.16
N HIS A 48 -3.72 21.97 -7.42
CA HIS A 48 -4.54 22.88 -6.60
C HIS A 48 -4.58 22.47 -5.11
N LYS A 49 -4.59 21.17 -4.80
CA LYS A 49 -4.63 20.66 -3.42
C LYS A 49 -3.31 20.81 -2.67
N ILE A 50 -2.17 20.72 -3.36
CA ILE A 50 -0.83 20.68 -2.74
C ILE A 50 0.03 21.91 -3.03
N THR A 51 -0.50 22.89 -3.75
CA THR A 51 0.21 24.15 -4.00
C THR A 51 0.53 24.87 -2.69
N GLY A 52 1.80 25.28 -2.53
CA GLY A 52 2.30 25.97 -1.35
C GLY A 52 2.39 25.11 -0.08
N LYS A 53 2.08 23.81 -0.16
CA LYS A 53 2.22 22.88 0.96
C LYS A 53 3.63 22.28 1.00
N LYS A 54 4.03 21.85 2.19
CA LYS A 54 5.28 21.11 2.39
C LYS A 54 5.08 19.65 2.03
N CYS A 55 5.93 19.13 1.16
CA CYS A 55 5.85 17.78 0.63
C CYS A 55 7.19 17.06 0.73
N THR A 56 7.13 15.74 0.87
CA THR A 56 8.29 14.85 0.77
C THR A 56 8.27 14.13 -0.57
N LEU A 57 9.38 14.15 -1.28
CA LEU A 57 9.56 13.40 -2.53
C LEU A 57 10.19 12.03 -2.22
N TYR A 58 9.51 10.96 -2.56
CA TYR A 58 10.02 9.61 -2.50
C TYR A 58 10.47 9.15 -3.87
N THR A 59 11.63 8.52 -3.95
CA THR A 59 12.11 7.84 -5.15
C THR A 59 12.52 6.40 -4.85
N ASP A 60 12.10 5.48 -5.73
CA ASP A 60 12.44 4.04 -5.67
C ASP A 60 12.85 3.56 -7.06
N GLY A 61 14.10 3.11 -7.17
CA GLY A 61 14.67 2.50 -8.36
C GLY A 61 14.58 0.98 -8.30
N TRP A 62 14.16 0.33 -9.38
CA TRP A 62 14.37 -1.12 -9.53
C TRP A 62 14.75 -1.52 -10.95
N ALA A 63 15.54 -2.58 -11.05
CA ALA A 63 15.78 -3.28 -12.31
C ALA A 63 14.68 -4.34 -12.54
N GLY A 64 13.95 -4.22 -13.65
CA GLY A 64 12.96 -5.22 -14.04
C GLY A 64 13.60 -6.54 -14.48
N VAL A 65 12.83 -7.64 -14.46
CA VAL A 65 13.23 -8.96 -15.00
C VAL A 65 13.59 -8.95 -16.49
N ASN A 66 13.20 -7.90 -17.21
CA ASN A 66 13.54 -7.64 -18.61
C ASN A 66 14.83 -6.82 -18.78
N GLY A 67 15.57 -6.55 -17.70
CA GLY A 67 16.81 -5.77 -17.71
C GLY A 67 16.62 -4.26 -17.88
N LYS A 68 15.38 -3.75 -17.92
CA LYS A 68 15.09 -2.31 -17.98
C LYS A 68 14.97 -1.76 -16.56
N SER A 69 15.78 -0.76 -16.25
CA SER A 69 15.72 -0.07 -14.97
C SER A 69 14.68 1.06 -14.99
N VAL A 70 13.94 1.20 -13.90
CA VAL A 70 12.84 2.16 -13.74
C VAL A 70 12.99 2.89 -12.41
N ILE A 71 12.79 4.20 -12.42
CA ILE A 71 12.78 5.06 -11.22
C ILE A 71 11.38 5.65 -11.07
N ASN A 72 10.78 5.50 -9.91
CA ASN A 72 9.44 6.02 -9.62
C ASN A 72 9.52 7.22 -8.69
N TYR A 73 8.70 8.23 -8.95
CA TYR A 73 8.61 9.44 -8.12
C TYR A 73 7.20 9.59 -7.53
N VAL A 74 7.15 9.70 -6.20
CA VAL A 74 5.91 9.86 -5.44
C VAL A 74 6.06 11.03 -4.48
N LEU A 75 5.13 11.99 -4.49
CA LEU A 75 5.03 13.01 -3.45
C LEU A 75 4.16 12.52 -2.31
N GLU A 76 4.51 12.89 -1.10
CA GLU A 76 3.63 12.80 0.07
C GLU A 76 3.40 14.21 0.63
N CYS A 77 2.14 14.50 0.93
CA CYS A 77 1.73 15.77 1.51
C CYS A 77 0.59 15.51 2.50
N GLU A 78 0.80 15.89 3.77
CA GLU A 78 -0.21 15.76 4.83
C GLU A 78 -0.80 14.33 4.94
N GLY A 79 0.05 13.30 4.80
CA GLY A 79 -0.35 11.90 4.88
C GLY A 79 -0.98 11.31 3.60
N GLU A 80 -1.16 12.11 2.55
CA GLU A 80 -1.66 11.67 1.25
C GLU A 80 -0.49 11.52 0.26
N THR A 81 -0.50 10.45 -0.55
CA THR A 81 0.54 10.22 -1.57
C THR A 81 0.02 10.46 -2.98
N TYR A 82 0.82 11.12 -3.81
CA TYR A 82 0.55 11.42 -5.21
C TYR A 82 1.68 10.88 -6.08
N PHE A 83 1.35 10.01 -7.02
CA PHE A 83 2.31 9.57 -8.03
C PHE A 83 2.57 10.71 -9.01
N LEU A 84 3.84 11.00 -9.27
CA LEU A 84 4.26 12.03 -10.21
C LEU A 84 4.54 11.42 -11.59
N GLU A 85 5.56 10.57 -11.66
CA GLU A 85 6.05 9.97 -12.89
C GLU A 85 6.89 8.71 -12.59
N SER A 86 7.08 7.89 -13.63
CA SER A 86 7.97 6.73 -13.61
C SER A 86 8.86 6.77 -14.84
N VAL A 87 10.17 6.86 -14.65
CA VAL A 87 11.16 7.08 -15.71
C VAL A 87 11.88 5.77 -16.02
N TYR A 88 11.86 5.36 -17.29
CA TYR A 88 12.70 4.27 -17.79
C TYR A 88 14.09 4.79 -18.10
N THR A 89 15.11 4.23 -17.47
CA THR A 89 16.51 4.65 -17.67
C THR A 89 17.28 3.72 -18.58
N GLY A 90 16.63 2.69 -19.14
CA GLY A 90 17.26 1.74 -20.07
C GLY A 90 18.50 1.07 -19.48
N SER A 91 19.63 1.18 -20.20
CA SER A 91 20.95 0.67 -19.81
C SER A 91 21.84 1.70 -19.11
N THR A 92 21.32 2.90 -18.81
CA THR A 92 22.11 3.95 -18.16
C THR A 92 22.46 3.54 -16.74
N SER A 93 23.74 3.70 -16.37
CA SER A 93 24.21 3.47 -15.02
C SER A 93 23.52 4.43 -14.05
N HIS A 94 22.98 3.91 -12.95
CA HIS A 94 22.43 4.69 -11.84
C HIS A 94 23.55 5.16 -10.91
N ASP A 95 24.50 5.91 -11.45
CA ASP A 95 25.53 6.56 -10.64
C ASP A 95 24.97 7.79 -9.91
N ALA A 96 25.72 8.29 -8.93
CA ALA A 96 25.29 9.40 -8.08
C ALA A 96 25.02 10.69 -8.88
N LEU A 97 25.73 10.93 -9.99
CA LEU A 97 25.58 12.12 -10.82
C LEU A 97 24.28 12.07 -11.61
N PHE A 98 23.99 10.91 -12.22
CA PHE A 98 22.73 10.68 -12.91
C PHE A 98 21.54 10.85 -11.97
N LEU A 99 21.59 10.22 -10.79
CA LEU A 99 20.53 10.30 -9.80
C LEU A 99 20.33 11.74 -9.30
N ALA A 100 21.42 12.48 -9.07
CA ALA A 100 21.33 13.89 -8.67
C ALA A 100 20.67 14.75 -9.75
N ALA A 101 21.06 14.56 -11.02
CA ALA A 101 20.47 15.30 -12.13
C ALA A 101 18.98 14.97 -12.32
N ASP A 102 18.59 13.70 -12.18
CA ASP A 102 17.20 13.29 -12.34
C ASP A 102 16.32 13.79 -11.19
N VAL A 103 16.78 13.69 -9.93
CA VAL A 103 16.06 14.26 -8.78
C VAL A 103 15.89 15.78 -8.93
N LYS A 104 16.92 16.50 -9.39
CA LYS A 104 16.80 17.95 -9.69
C LYS A 104 15.72 18.23 -10.71
N ARG A 105 15.67 17.48 -11.82
CA ARG A 105 14.62 17.61 -12.84
C ARG A 105 13.24 17.46 -12.21
N VAL A 106 13.06 16.50 -11.31
CA VAL A 106 11.77 16.30 -10.62
C VAL A 106 11.45 17.45 -9.68
N ILE A 107 12.41 17.93 -8.89
CA ILE A 107 12.25 19.09 -8.00
C ILE A 107 11.81 20.32 -8.79
N GLU A 108 12.48 20.58 -9.92
CA GLU A 108 12.16 21.66 -10.84
C GLU A 108 10.74 21.53 -11.44
N SER A 109 10.34 20.31 -11.81
CA SER A 109 8.98 20.05 -12.33
C SER A 109 7.88 20.22 -11.27
N ALA A 110 8.25 20.08 -9.99
CA ALA A 110 7.37 20.13 -8.84
C ALA A 110 7.35 21.49 -8.12
N LYS A 111 7.85 22.57 -8.76
CA LYS A 111 7.86 23.94 -8.23
C LYS A 111 6.50 24.52 -7.82
N PHE A 112 5.40 23.88 -8.22
CA PHE A 112 4.07 24.24 -7.74
C PHE A 112 3.87 23.95 -6.24
N THR A 113 4.74 23.15 -5.61
CA THR A 113 4.71 22.81 -4.18
C THR A 113 6.07 23.04 -3.52
N THR A 114 6.15 22.98 -2.19
CA THR A 114 7.41 23.12 -1.44
C THR A 114 7.94 21.75 -1.07
N ILE A 115 8.99 21.27 -1.74
CA ILE A 115 9.66 20.02 -1.35
C ILE A 115 10.58 20.31 -0.16
N VAL A 116 10.33 19.65 0.97
CA VAL A 116 11.14 19.79 2.20
C VAL A 116 12.14 18.66 2.38
N ALA A 117 11.88 17.51 1.77
CA ALA A 117 12.79 16.36 1.81
C ALA A 117 12.69 15.49 0.57
N VAL A 118 13.79 14.80 0.28
CA VAL A 118 13.86 13.69 -0.68
C VAL A 118 14.29 12.42 0.06
N VAL A 119 13.50 11.37 -0.09
CA VAL A 119 13.71 10.06 0.53
C VAL A 119 13.93 9.02 -0.55
N THR A 120 15.05 8.31 -0.47
CA THR A 120 15.42 7.29 -1.46
C THR A 120 15.54 5.91 -0.81
N ASP A 121 15.66 4.86 -1.63
CA ASP A 121 16.22 3.60 -1.16
C ASP A 121 17.68 3.79 -0.72
N ASN A 122 18.23 2.82 0.01
CA ASN A 122 19.55 2.97 0.60
C ASN A 122 20.57 2.26 -0.27
N THR A 123 21.30 3.04 -1.08
CA THR A 123 22.42 2.59 -1.91
C THR A 123 23.59 3.54 -1.71
N ALA A 124 24.81 3.08 -1.96
CA ALA A 124 25.99 3.94 -1.88
C ALA A 124 25.91 5.12 -2.89
N ALA A 125 25.31 4.90 -4.06
CA ALA A 125 25.07 5.95 -5.06
C ALA A 125 24.10 7.02 -4.53
N ASN A 126 23.06 6.62 -3.81
CA ASN A 126 22.12 7.56 -3.20
C ASN A 126 22.79 8.39 -2.09
N GLN A 127 23.66 7.81 -1.25
CA GLN A 127 24.36 8.60 -0.23
C GLN A 127 25.22 9.72 -0.85
N LEU A 128 25.97 9.40 -1.91
CA LEU A 128 26.74 10.39 -2.66
C LEU A 128 25.85 11.46 -3.32
N MET A 129 24.69 11.03 -3.81
CA MET A 129 23.67 11.94 -4.32
C MET A 129 23.17 12.89 -3.23
N TRP A 130 22.89 12.39 -2.02
CA TRP A 130 22.44 13.21 -0.88
C TRP A 130 23.47 14.30 -0.55
N SER A 131 24.75 13.95 -0.39
CA SER A 131 25.81 14.95 -0.11
C SER A 131 25.96 15.99 -1.22
N THR A 132 25.67 15.60 -2.47
CA THR A 132 25.71 16.54 -3.60
C THR A 132 24.52 17.49 -3.57
N LEU A 133 23.31 16.96 -3.42
CA LEU A 133 22.08 17.74 -3.42
C LEU A 133 21.92 18.59 -2.16
N GLN A 134 22.40 18.13 -1.00
CA GLN A 134 22.38 18.89 0.25
C GLN A 134 23.16 20.20 0.14
N ARG A 135 24.27 20.23 -0.61
CA ARG A 135 25.04 21.46 -0.87
C ARG A 135 24.33 22.43 -1.82
N GLU A 136 23.56 21.90 -2.78
CA GLU A 136 22.85 22.71 -3.76
C GLU A 136 21.48 23.21 -3.25
N TYR A 137 20.87 22.44 -2.36
CA TYR A 137 19.60 22.75 -1.70
C TYR A 137 19.79 22.69 -0.18
N PRO A 138 20.50 23.68 0.42
CA PRO A 138 20.83 23.68 1.84
C PRO A 138 19.58 23.68 2.74
N GLU A 139 18.47 24.21 2.24
CA GLU A 139 17.19 24.25 2.96
C GLU A 139 16.27 23.04 2.72
N MET A 140 16.80 21.94 2.18
CA MET A 140 16.10 20.67 2.00
C MET A 140 16.81 19.55 2.73
N PHE A 141 16.09 18.47 3.00
CA PHE A 141 16.66 17.28 3.63
C PHE A 141 16.78 16.11 2.66
N PHE A 142 17.88 15.37 2.72
CA PHE A 142 18.09 14.16 1.91
C PHE A 142 18.46 13.00 2.83
N HIS A 143 17.74 11.89 2.74
CA HIS A 143 18.01 10.72 3.58
C HIS A 143 17.42 9.42 3.02
N GLY A 144 17.81 8.30 3.62
CA GLY A 144 17.30 6.98 3.25
C GLY A 144 15.94 6.65 3.86
N CYS A 145 15.28 5.64 3.31
CA CYS A 145 14.01 5.12 3.82
C CYS A 145 14.21 4.17 5.00
N ILE A 146 13.56 4.46 6.14
CA ILE A 146 13.69 3.62 7.34
C ILE A 146 13.14 2.20 7.19
N VAL A 147 12.03 2.04 6.45
CA VAL A 147 11.44 0.71 6.22
C VAL A 147 12.35 -0.16 5.37
N HIS A 148 13.02 0.44 4.38
CA HIS A 148 14.04 -0.26 3.61
C HIS A 148 15.22 -0.70 4.48
N VAL A 149 15.63 0.14 5.44
CA VAL A 149 16.75 -0.16 6.33
C VAL A 149 16.40 -1.27 7.33
N ILE A 150 15.20 -1.26 7.89
CA ILE A 150 14.71 -2.37 8.72
C ILE A 150 14.75 -3.67 7.92
N HIS A 151 14.37 -3.64 6.63
CA HIS A 151 14.49 -4.79 5.75
C HIS A 151 15.94 -5.27 5.58
N LEU A 152 16.88 -4.34 5.37
CA LEU A 152 18.31 -4.65 5.25
C LEU A 152 18.89 -5.22 6.55
N ILE A 153 18.51 -4.69 7.71
CA ILE A 153 18.92 -5.23 9.03
C ILE A 153 18.50 -6.70 9.14
N VAL A 154 17.25 -7.04 8.82
CA VAL A 154 16.79 -8.44 8.87
C VAL A 154 17.58 -9.32 7.90
N LYS A 155 17.83 -8.83 6.67
CA LYS A 155 18.61 -9.56 5.67
C LYS A 155 20.03 -9.86 6.16
N ASP A 156 20.68 -8.87 6.78
CA ASP A 156 22.01 -9.04 7.34
C ASP A 156 21.99 -9.99 8.53
N MET A 157 21.01 -9.89 9.43
CA MET A 157 20.87 -10.82 10.56
C MET A 157 20.71 -12.26 10.07
N VAL A 158 19.82 -12.51 9.10
CA VAL A 158 19.63 -13.84 8.51
C VAL A 158 20.92 -14.33 7.83
N SER A 159 21.69 -13.45 7.20
CA SER A 159 22.92 -13.85 6.51
C SER A 159 24.13 -14.08 7.43
N LYS A 160 24.31 -13.23 8.45
CA LYS A 160 25.45 -13.23 9.38
C LYS A 160 25.23 -14.21 10.56
N LEU A 161 23.99 -14.45 10.99
CA LEU A 161 23.67 -15.44 12.03
C LEU A 161 23.44 -16.83 11.40
N LYS A 162 24.45 -17.69 11.44
CA LYS A 162 24.41 -19.03 10.81
C LYS A 162 23.17 -19.85 11.19
N TRP A 163 22.84 -19.92 12.48
CA TRP A 163 21.71 -20.71 12.97
C TRP A 163 20.35 -20.22 12.42
N LEU A 164 20.23 -18.91 12.18
CA LEU A 164 19.05 -18.26 11.63
C LEU A 164 18.97 -18.48 10.11
N LYS A 165 20.11 -18.38 9.42
CA LYS A 165 20.23 -18.73 7.99
C LYS A 165 19.79 -20.16 7.72
N ASP A 166 20.28 -21.10 8.52
CA ASP A 166 19.98 -22.52 8.37
C ASP A 166 18.49 -22.78 8.63
N LEU A 167 17.92 -22.17 9.67
CA LEU A 167 16.49 -22.27 9.99
C LEU A 167 15.60 -21.70 8.88
N GLU A 168 15.98 -20.54 8.33
CA GLU A 168 15.28 -19.92 7.19
C GLU A 168 15.28 -20.84 5.98
N GLY A 169 16.45 -21.41 5.64
CA GLY A 169 16.60 -22.34 4.54
C GLY A 169 15.77 -23.60 4.70
N ASP A 170 15.74 -24.18 5.90
CA ASP A 170 14.96 -25.37 6.22
C ASP A 170 13.46 -25.10 6.13
N CYS A 171 12.98 -24.02 6.75
CA CYS A 171 11.58 -23.61 6.66
C CYS A 171 11.16 -23.34 5.21
N ARG A 172 12.00 -22.63 4.43
CA ARG A 172 11.75 -22.35 3.01
C ARG A 172 11.62 -23.64 2.19
N LYS A 173 12.56 -24.58 2.34
CA LYS A 173 12.54 -25.87 1.64
C LYS A 173 11.30 -26.68 2.03
N MET A 174 10.98 -26.75 3.31
CA MET A 174 9.82 -27.45 3.85
C MET A 174 8.50 -26.85 3.32
N VAL A 175 8.32 -25.53 3.38
CA VAL A 175 7.12 -24.86 2.85
C VAL A 175 6.99 -25.08 1.34
N LYS A 176 8.10 -24.98 0.58
CA LYS A 176 8.11 -25.31 -0.87
C LYS A 176 7.71 -26.75 -1.13
N PHE A 177 8.19 -27.69 -0.32
CA PHE A 177 7.83 -29.11 -0.39
C PHE A 177 6.32 -29.29 -0.25
N PHE A 178 5.71 -28.81 0.85
CA PHE A 178 4.27 -28.94 1.05
C PHE A 178 3.48 -28.29 -0.09
N LYS A 179 3.82 -27.06 -0.50
CA LYS A 179 3.11 -26.35 -1.59
C LYS A 179 3.21 -27.05 -2.95
N LYS A 180 4.31 -27.75 -3.25
CA LYS A 180 4.47 -28.53 -4.49
C LYS A 180 3.67 -29.83 -4.49
N HIS A 181 3.43 -30.43 -3.32
CA HIS A 181 2.72 -31.71 -3.22
C HIS A 181 1.22 -31.51 -3.02
N HIS A 182 0.47 -31.40 -4.13
CA HIS A 182 -0.96 -31.06 -4.13
C HIS A 182 -1.83 -31.82 -3.11
N LEU A 183 -1.66 -33.14 -2.93
CA LEU A 183 -2.42 -33.92 -1.94
C LEU A 183 -2.04 -33.57 -0.50
N LEU A 184 -0.73 -33.51 -0.20
CA LEU A 184 -0.25 -33.12 1.14
C LEU A 184 -0.64 -31.68 1.47
N TRP A 185 -0.61 -30.79 0.47
CA TRP A 185 -1.07 -29.41 0.61
C TRP A 185 -2.57 -29.34 0.88
N ALA A 186 -3.38 -30.09 0.12
CA ALA A 186 -4.82 -30.12 0.30
C ALA A 186 -5.18 -30.62 1.71
N GLU A 187 -4.52 -31.67 2.18
CA GLU A 187 -4.72 -32.24 3.51
C GLU A 187 -4.25 -31.31 4.62
N LEU A 188 -3.05 -30.74 4.51
CA LEU A 188 -2.55 -29.71 5.43
C LEU A 188 -3.53 -28.53 5.51
N ARG A 189 -4.02 -28.02 4.37
CA ARG A 189 -5.00 -26.93 4.34
C ARG A 189 -6.35 -27.34 4.94
N ARG A 190 -6.75 -28.61 4.82
CA ARG A 190 -7.97 -29.14 5.45
C ARG A 190 -7.83 -29.13 6.97
N LEU A 191 -6.76 -29.69 7.50
CA LEU A 191 -6.46 -29.73 8.94
C LEU A 191 -6.28 -28.32 9.52
N GLN A 192 -5.55 -27.44 8.84
CA GLN A 192 -5.39 -26.04 9.25
C GLN A 192 -6.74 -25.31 9.34
N ARG A 193 -7.68 -25.56 8.41
CA ARG A 193 -9.01 -24.95 8.48
C ARG A 193 -9.85 -25.45 9.65
N LEU A 194 -9.69 -26.72 10.05
CA LEU A 194 -10.40 -27.29 11.20
C LEU A 194 -9.90 -26.69 12.52
N GLU A 195 -8.62 -26.36 12.60
CA GLU A 195 -8.00 -25.76 13.79
C GLU A 195 -7.89 -24.22 13.69
N GLU A 196 -8.57 -23.59 12.73
CA GLU A 196 -8.56 -22.14 12.49
C GLU A 196 -7.15 -21.53 12.28
N LYS A 197 -6.21 -22.33 11.77
CA LYS A 197 -4.82 -21.94 11.50
C LYS A 197 -4.62 -21.32 10.12
N SER A 198 -3.66 -20.40 10.06
CA SER A 198 -3.25 -19.73 8.82
C SER A 198 -2.53 -20.67 7.86
N ALA A 199 -2.53 -20.33 6.56
CA ALA A 199 -1.76 -21.07 5.56
C ALA A 199 -0.26 -20.89 5.78
N LEU A 200 0.55 -21.89 5.39
CA LEU A 200 2.00 -21.72 5.40
C LEU A 200 2.42 -20.58 4.47
N VAL A 201 3.17 -19.64 5.02
CA VAL A 201 3.73 -18.50 4.29
C VAL A 201 5.08 -18.89 3.73
N LEU A 202 5.30 -18.63 2.44
CA LEU A 202 6.61 -18.82 1.83
C LEU A 202 7.37 -17.50 1.97
N PRO A 203 8.61 -17.49 2.49
CA PRO A 203 9.40 -16.28 2.56
C PRO A 203 9.72 -15.78 1.15
N ALA A 204 9.29 -14.56 0.85
CA ALA A 204 9.64 -13.81 -0.34
C ALA A 204 11.01 -13.15 -0.16
N ASP A 205 11.86 -13.26 -1.17
CA ASP A 205 13.25 -12.79 -1.11
C ASP A 205 13.37 -11.26 -0.94
N THR A 206 12.31 -10.52 -1.30
CA THR A 206 12.27 -9.05 -1.31
C THR A 206 11.43 -8.44 -0.20
N ARG A 207 10.85 -9.22 0.72
CA ARG A 207 9.97 -8.71 1.79
C ARG A 207 10.16 -9.48 3.10
N TRP A 208 10.91 -8.91 4.05
CA TRP A 208 11.26 -9.58 5.31
C TRP A 208 10.05 -10.04 6.14
N GLY A 209 8.91 -9.32 6.09
CA GLY A 209 7.71 -9.68 6.86
C GLY A 209 7.24 -11.10 6.55
N THR A 210 7.60 -11.63 5.38
CA THR A 210 7.32 -13.01 4.99
C THR A 210 8.20 -14.06 5.67
N ILE A 211 9.37 -13.69 6.22
CA ILE A 211 10.27 -14.60 6.99
C ILE A 211 9.70 -14.83 8.39
N GLU A 212 9.41 -13.76 9.14
CA GLU A 212 8.76 -13.88 10.45
C GLU A 212 7.38 -14.56 10.30
N GLN A 213 6.59 -14.16 9.31
CA GLN A 213 5.30 -14.81 9.01
C GLN A 213 5.48 -16.28 8.60
N CYS A 214 6.56 -16.63 7.89
CA CYS A 214 6.89 -18.03 7.61
C CYS A 214 7.07 -18.79 8.92
N PHE A 215 7.98 -18.33 9.78
CA PHE A 215 8.24 -18.98 11.09
C PHE A 215 6.97 -19.06 11.95
N ALA A 216 6.19 -17.97 12.04
CA ALA A 216 4.94 -17.95 12.79
C ALA A 216 3.89 -18.92 12.22
N SER A 217 3.73 -18.98 10.90
CA SER A 217 2.77 -19.90 10.24
C SER A 217 3.17 -21.37 10.41
N VAL A 218 4.47 -21.65 10.39
CA VAL A 218 5.04 -22.98 10.65
C VAL A 218 4.82 -23.37 12.10
N LEU A 219 5.17 -22.49 13.05
CA LEU A 219 5.00 -22.72 14.48
C LEU A 219 3.51 -22.95 14.84
N GLN A 220 2.60 -22.15 14.29
CA GLN A 220 1.16 -22.35 14.48
C GLN A 220 0.70 -23.72 13.96
N SER A 221 1.31 -24.22 12.88
CA SER A 221 0.95 -25.48 12.23
C SER A 221 1.75 -26.69 12.72
N GLU A 222 2.60 -26.53 13.74
CA GLU A 222 3.59 -27.54 14.12
C GLU A 222 2.96 -28.91 14.42
N SER A 223 1.96 -28.98 15.30
CA SER A 223 1.26 -30.23 15.62
C SER A 223 0.66 -30.93 14.40
N ILE A 224 0.11 -30.17 13.46
CA ILE A 224 -0.43 -30.71 12.20
C ILE A 224 0.71 -31.24 11.33
N LEU A 225 1.79 -30.47 11.19
CA LEU A 225 2.95 -30.85 10.41
C LEU A 225 3.60 -32.12 10.96
N LEU A 226 3.76 -32.21 12.28
CA LEU A 226 4.28 -33.38 12.97
C LEU A 226 3.40 -34.60 12.71
N SER A 227 2.08 -34.47 12.88
CA SER A 227 1.12 -35.54 12.59
C SER A 227 1.23 -36.07 11.15
N LEU A 228 1.39 -35.17 10.18
CA LEU A 228 1.51 -35.54 8.76
C LEU A 228 2.82 -36.27 8.46
N VAL A 229 3.95 -35.81 8.98
CA VAL A 229 5.26 -36.43 8.70
C VAL A 229 5.46 -37.74 9.46
N SER A 230 4.80 -37.92 10.61
CA SER A 230 4.84 -39.15 11.40
C SER A 230 3.98 -40.29 10.85
N GLN A 231 3.24 -40.09 9.76
CA GLN A 231 2.47 -41.16 9.12
C GLN A 231 3.40 -42.25 8.57
N ARG A 232 3.08 -43.52 8.79
CA ARG A 232 3.90 -44.68 8.35
C ARG A 232 4.26 -44.64 6.85
N GLU A 233 3.34 -44.12 6.04
CA GLU A 233 3.49 -44.06 4.59
C GLU A 233 4.22 -42.79 4.11
N PHE A 234 4.54 -41.84 5.00
CA PHE A 234 5.08 -40.53 4.63
C PHE A 234 6.41 -40.63 3.90
N LEU A 235 7.29 -41.56 4.31
CA LEU A 235 8.61 -41.77 3.70
C LEU A 235 8.57 -42.68 2.45
N LYS A 236 7.40 -43.22 2.09
CA LYS A 236 7.25 -43.99 0.84
C LYS A 236 7.23 -43.04 -0.35
N ALA A 237 8.05 -43.34 -1.36
CA ALA A 237 8.23 -42.50 -2.53
C ALA A 237 8.60 -43.34 -3.76
N LYS A 238 8.23 -42.86 -4.96
CA LYS A 238 8.47 -43.56 -6.22
C LYS A 238 9.88 -43.32 -6.77
N SER A 239 10.51 -42.20 -6.41
CA SER A 239 11.88 -41.86 -6.83
C SER A 239 12.80 -41.54 -5.64
N LYS A 240 14.12 -41.65 -5.86
CA LYS A 240 15.14 -41.27 -4.87
C LYS A 240 15.01 -39.80 -4.46
N GLU A 241 14.77 -38.91 -5.42
CA GLU A 241 14.57 -37.47 -5.19
C GLU A 241 13.35 -37.19 -4.31
N GLN A 242 12.21 -37.82 -4.60
CA GLN A 242 11.00 -37.69 -3.79
C GLN A 242 11.23 -38.19 -2.35
N LYS A 243 11.97 -39.29 -2.20
CA LYS A 243 12.32 -39.86 -0.89
C LYS A 243 13.24 -38.93 -0.11
N ALA A 244 14.20 -38.27 -0.77
CA ALA A 244 15.10 -37.29 -0.15
C ALA A 244 14.33 -36.05 0.32
N ASN A 245 13.44 -35.50 -0.52
CA ASN A 245 12.63 -34.32 -0.16
C ASN A 245 11.68 -34.60 1.02
N ARG A 246 11.08 -35.80 1.06
CA ARG A 246 10.25 -36.25 2.19
C ARG A 246 11.08 -36.40 3.47
N ARG A 247 12.25 -37.03 3.39
CA ARG A 247 13.16 -37.13 4.54
C ARG A 247 13.58 -35.77 5.06
N MET A 248 13.97 -34.84 4.20
CA MET A 248 14.30 -33.48 4.61
C MET A 248 13.15 -32.82 5.40
N ALA A 249 11.91 -32.90 4.91
CA ALA A 249 10.76 -32.34 5.64
C ALA A 249 10.51 -33.06 6.98
N HIS A 250 10.64 -34.39 7.02
CA HIS A 250 10.51 -35.18 8.24
C HIS A 250 11.58 -34.78 9.27
N ASP A 251 12.85 -34.75 8.87
CA ASP A 251 13.99 -34.54 9.76
C ASP A 251 13.97 -33.12 10.35
N VAL A 252 13.58 -32.11 9.55
CA VAL A 252 13.39 -30.73 10.03
C VAL A 252 12.26 -30.65 11.07
N ILE A 253 11.08 -31.23 10.79
CA ILE A 253 9.91 -31.11 11.67
C ILE A 253 10.09 -31.90 12.98
N THR A 254 10.77 -33.05 12.91
CA THR A 254 10.96 -33.94 14.07
C THR A 254 12.19 -33.59 14.92
N ALA A 255 13.02 -32.64 14.47
CA ALA A 255 14.19 -32.22 15.23
C ALA A 255 13.78 -31.60 16.58
N PRO A 256 14.41 -32.02 17.70
CA PRO A 256 14.00 -31.60 19.04
C PRO A 256 14.19 -30.10 19.29
N ASP A 257 15.12 -29.47 18.58
CA ASP A 257 15.42 -28.04 18.65
C ASP A 257 14.59 -27.18 17.69
N PHE A 258 13.77 -27.77 16.81
CA PHE A 258 13.05 -27.03 15.77
C PHE A 258 12.09 -25.99 16.35
N VAL A 259 11.22 -26.39 17.27
CA VAL A 259 10.25 -25.48 17.92
C VAL A 259 10.96 -24.42 18.78
N PRO A 260 11.93 -24.76 19.64
CA PRO A 260 12.75 -23.76 20.32
C PRO A 260 13.40 -22.75 19.38
N ARG A 261 13.98 -23.20 18.25
CA ARG A 261 14.61 -22.33 17.25
C ARG A 261 13.61 -21.41 16.56
N LEU A 262 12.42 -21.89 16.22
CA LEU A 262 11.33 -21.06 15.68
C LEU A 262 10.91 -19.98 16.66
N LYS A 263 10.67 -20.33 17.92
CA LYS A 263 10.28 -19.37 18.97
C LYS A 263 11.36 -18.30 19.17
N ARG A 264 12.63 -18.70 19.20
CA ARG A 264 13.78 -17.78 19.30
C ARG A 264 13.86 -16.84 18.10
N ALA A 265 13.73 -17.36 16.88
CA ALA A 265 13.77 -16.56 15.66
C ALA A 265 12.61 -15.56 15.58
N ILE A 266 11.39 -15.96 15.96
CA ILE A 266 10.23 -15.06 16.03
C ILE A 266 10.50 -13.97 17.05
N ALA A 267 10.90 -14.31 18.28
CA ALA A 267 11.20 -13.32 19.31
C ALA A 267 12.25 -12.29 18.85
N LEU A 268 13.33 -12.75 18.22
CA LEU A 268 14.39 -11.91 17.67
C LEU A 268 13.86 -10.95 16.60
N LEU A 269 13.13 -11.47 15.60
CA LEU A 269 12.62 -10.67 14.48
C LEU A 269 11.46 -9.75 14.89
N SER A 270 10.66 -10.13 15.89
CA SER A 270 9.53 -9.33 16.38
C SER A 270 9.95 -7.95 16.93
N VAL A 271 11.20 -7.78 17.35
CA VAL A 271 11.74 -6.45 17.73
C VAL A 271 11.70 -5.49 16.55
N LEU A 272 12.18 -5.95 15.39
CA LEU A 272 12.18 -5.17 14.15
C LEU A 272 10.77 -5.06 13.56
N SER A 273 9.94 -6.10 13.71
CA SER A 273 8.53 -6.04 13.32
C SER A 273 7.75 -4.99 14.09
N ALA A 274 8.02 -4.86 15.39
CA ALA A 274 7.42 -3.81 16.21
C ALA A 274 7.88 -2.43 15.75
N ALA A 275 9.18 -2.25 15.47
CA ALA A 275 9.73 -1.01 14.95
C ALA A 275 9.13 -0.65 13.57
N GLN A 276 9.02 -1.59 12.64
CA GLN A 276 8.42 -1.33 11.34
C GLN A 276 6.94 -0.91 11.45
N LYS A 277 6.15 -1.61 12.27
CA LYS A 277 4.73 -1.26 12.47
C LYS A 277 4.53 0.18 12.96
N VAL A 278 5.53 0.75 13.65
CA VAL A 278 5.54 2.16 14.05
C VAL A 278 5.62 3.07 12.83
N PHE A 279 6.48 2.77 11.86
CA PHE A 279 6.71 3.55 10.64
C PHE A 279 5.77 3.23 9.46
N GLU A 280 4.93 2.20 9.58
CA GLU A 280 3.87 1.90 8.61
C GLU A 280 2.60 2.73 8.84
N ARG A 281 2.39 3.25 10.06
CA ARG A 281 1.26 4.13 10.38
C ARG A 281 1.60 5.54 9.92
N SER A 282 0.71 6.14 9.13
CA SER A 282 0.86 7.51 8.64
C SER A 282 1.09 8.47 9.82
N SER A 283 2.12 9.31 9.70
CA SER A 283 2.52 10.42 10.58
C SER A 283 3.32 10.12 11.85
N ARG A 284 4.39 9.31 11.77
CA ARG A 284 5.47 9.37 12.78
C ARG A 284 6.51 10.42 12.39
N PRO A 285 6.94 11.28 13.33
CA PRO A 285 8.01 12.25 13.07
C PRO A 285 9.34 11.52 12.83
N ILE A 286 10.17 12.10 11.98
CA ILE A 286 11.49 11.55 11.62
C ILE A 286 12.44 11.38 12.81
N SER A 287 12.24 12.13 13.90
CA SER A 287 12.95 11.99 15.16
C SER A 287 12.81 10.59 15.79
N ASP A 288 11.71 9.89 15.52
CA ASP A 288 11.51 8.51 15.99
C ASP A 288 12.49 7.51 15.35
N VAL A 289 13.07 7.85 14.19
CA VAL A 289 14.10 7.02 13.54
C VAL A 289 15.37 6.98 14.37
N TYR A 290 15.91 8.14 14.74
CA TYR A 290 17.11 8.22 15.59
C TYR A 290 16.83 7.54 16.94
N ARG A 291 15.65 7.80 17.54
CA ARG A 291 15.22 7.15 18.78
C ARG A 291 15.22 5.62 18.67
N MET A 292 14.74 5.08 17.54
CA MET A 292 14.74 3.63 17.30
C MET A 292 16.16 3.06 17.36
N PHE A 293 17.15 3.71 16.74
CA PHE A 293 18.54 3.24 16.76
C PHE A 293 19.22 3.35 18.12
N ILE A 294 18.79 4.28 18.98
CA ILE A 294 19.21 4.32 20.39
C ILE A 294 18.59 3.15 21.18
N GLU A 295 17.32 2.82 20.95
CA GLU A 295 16.61 1.78 21.72
C GLU A 295 16.90 0.35 21.29
N LEU A 296 17.12 0.10 20.00
CA LEU A 296 17.30 -1.25 19.45
C LEU A 296 18.45 -2.02 20.13
N PRO A 297 19.67 -1.46 20.31
CA PRO A 297 20.74 -2.14 21.01
C PRO A 297 20.36 -2.57 22.43
N GLN A 298 19.63 -1.73 23.16
CA GLN A 298 19.17 -2.06 24.51
C GLN A 298 18.15 -3.21 24.48
N LYS A 299 17.16 -3.17 23.57
CA LYS A 299 16.17 -4.25 23.41
C LYS A 299 16.82 -5.60 23.14
N TYR A 300 17.88 -5.64 22.34
CA TYR A 300 18.62 -6.89 22.09
C TYR A 300 19.49 -7.33 23.27
N ARG A 301 20.09 -6.41 24.03
CA ARG A 301 20.80 -6.76 25.28
C ARG A 301 19.88 -7.44 26.29
N GLU A 302 18.65 -6.94 26.42
CA GLU A 302 17.64 -7.47 27.34
C GLU A 302 17.20 -8.91 27.01
N MET A 303 17.40 -9.37 25.76
CA MET A 303 17.07 -10.74 25.34
C MET A 303 18.02 -11.83 25.88
N ARG A 304 19.14 -11.45 26.52
CA ARG A 304 20.12 -12.39 27.12
C ARG A 304 20.63 -13.46 26.13
N MET A 305 21.05 -13.03 24.95
CA MET A 305 21.63 -13.89 23.91
C MET A 305 23.15 -14.04 24.06
N PRO A 306 23.80 -14.98 23.34
CA PRO A 306 25.26 -15.10 23.35
C PRO A 306 25.94 -13.80 22.91
N ILE A 307 27.04 -13.43 23.58
CA ILE A 307 27.77 -12.18 23.34
C ILE A 307 28.16 -12.01 21.87
N GLY A 308 28.70 -13.06 21.24
CA GLY A 308 29.08 -12.98 19.82
C GLY A 308 27.89 -12.75 18.87
N GLU A 309 26.68 -13.19 19.21
CA GLU A 309 25.49 -12.88 18.41
C GLU A 309 25.03 -11.43 18.63
N LEU A 310 25.10 -10.95 19.87
CA LEU A 310 24.81 -9.57 20.21
C LEU A 310 25.77 -8.61 19.49
N ASP A 311 27.08 -8.91 19.46
CA ASP A 311 28.09 -8.11 18.77
C ASP A 311 27.82 -8.03 17.26
N ILE A 312 27.44 -9.16 16.64
CA ILE A 312 27.03 -9.18 15.23
C ILE A 312 25.82 -8.27 15.00
N ILE A 313 24.80 -8.34 15.86
CA ILE A 313 23.59 -7.53 15.73
C ILE A 313 23.91 -6.05 15.95
N SER A 314 24.68 -5.71 16.99
CA SER A 314 25.11 -4.33 17.25
C SER A 314 25.93 -3.76 16.07
N GLY A 315 26.83 -4.56 15.49
CA GLY A 315 27.56 -4.16 14.28
C GLY A 315 26.64 -3.89 13.10
N ILE A 316 25.65 -4.76 12.84
CA ILE A 316 24.64 -4.55 11.79
C ILE A 316 23.85 -3.25 12.05
N LEU A 317 23.42 -3.01 13.29
CA LEU A 317 22.63 -1.81 13.62
C LEU A 317 23.43 -0.54 13.38
N ASN A 318 24.70 -0.50 13.77
CA ASN A 318 25.58 0.65 13.55
C ASN A 318 25.84 0.88 12.04
N GLU A 319 26.27 -0.16 11.31
CA GLU A 319 26.48 -0.11 9.86
C GLU A 319 25.24 0.41 9.12
N ARG A 320 24.05 -0.02 9.55
CA ARG A 320 22.77 0.36 8.93
C ARG A 320 22.27 1.73 9.36
N PHE A 321 22.64 2.19 10.55
CA PHE A 321 22.37 3.55 10.98
C PHE A 321 23.15 4.54 10.13
N ASP A 322 24.47 4.36 10.00
CA ASP A 322 25.33 5.20 9.16
C ASP A 322 24.86 5.24 7.71
N PHE A 323 24.32 4.11 7.23
CA PHE A 323 23.83 3.97 5.86
C PHE A 323 22.47 4.65 5.59
N VAL A 324 21.64 4.87 6.61
CA VAL A 324 20.38 5.63 6.49
C VAL A 324 20.53 7.08 6.87
N TYR A 325 21.56 7.38 7.66
CA TYR A 325 21.73 8.69 8.26
C TYR A 325 21.80 9.80 7.22
N GLY A 326 21.20 10.91 7.59
CA GLY A 326 21.10 12.17 6.86
C GLY A 326 20.69 13.22 7.88
N ASP A 327 21.03 14.49 7.65
CA ASP A 327 20.97 15.53 8.68
C ASP A 327 19.58 15.68 9.31
N ALA A 328 18.52 15.37 8.55
CA ALA A 328 17.15 15.33 9.05
C ALA A 328 16.96 14.46 10.30
N HIS A 329 17.66 13.33 10.40
CA HIS A 329 17.56 12.41 11.52
C HIS A 329 18.11 13.04 12.81
N GLY A 330 19.32 13.61 12.76
CA GLY A 330 19.93 14.26 13.91
C GLY A 330 19.21 15.57 14.28
N VAL A 331 18.95 16.43 13.29
CA VAL A 331 18.27 17.73 13.49
C VAL A 331 16.89 17.52 14.11
N SER A 332 16.08 16.60 13.57
CA SER A 332 14.77 16.33 14.15
C SER A 332 14.87 15.74 15.55
N TYR A 333 15.85 14.87 15.83
CA TYR A 333 16.02 14.28 17.17
C TYR A 333 16.45 15.32 18.21
N LEU A 334 17.34 16.25 17.83
CA LEU A 334 17.77 17.37 18.66
C LEU A 334 16.64 18.37 18.93
N LEU A 335 15.83 18.68 17.90
CA LEU A 335 14.74 19.65 17.97
C LEU A 335 13.42 19.07 18.49
N ASP A 336 13.32 17.77 18.70
CA ASP A 336 12.12 17.15 19.27
C ASP A 336 12.06 17.36 20.78
N PRO A 337 11.05 18.05 21.33
CA PRO A 337 10.92 18.30 22.76
C PRO A 337 10.72 17.02 23.60
N ARG A 338 10.39 15.89 22.96
CA ARG A 338 10.30 14.59 23.63
C ARG A 338 11.67 14.00 23.92
N TYR A 339 12.69 14.36 23.14
CA TYR A 339 13.99 13.71 23.15
C TYR A 339 15.15 14.68 23.42
N GLY A 340 15.18 15.87 22.83
CA GLY A 340 16.24 16.86 23.04
C GLY A 340 17.65 16.37 22.68
N GLY A 341 17.75 15.38 21.79
CA GLY A 341 19.01 14.70 21.50
C GLY A 341 19.53 13.80 22.62
N GLU A 342 18.71 13.36 23.59
CA GLU A 342 19.15 12.45 24.66
C GLU A 342 19.86 11.21 24.11
N GLY A 343 21.07 10.91 24.60
CA GLY A 343 21.85 9.74 24.16
C GLY A 343 22.57 9.89 22.81
N MET A 344 22.47 11.05 22.15
CA MET A 344 23.34 11.41 21.03
C MET A 344 24.75 11.70 21.55
N ASP A 345 25.76 11.09 20.93
CA ASP A 345 27.17 11.31 21.24
C ASP A 345 27.61 12.73 20.87
N ASP A 346 28.71 13.18 21.49
CA ASP A 346 29.15 14.57 21.39
C ASP A 346 29.57 14.97 19.97
N ASP A 347 30.26 14.09 19.23
CA ASP A 347 30.69 14.34 17.84
C ASP A 347 29.49 14.47 16.89
N THR A 348 28.51 13.57 17.00
CA THR A 348 27.27 13.68 16.23
C THR A 348 26.49 14.93 16.62
N ARG A 349 26.43 15.26 17.91
CA ARG A 349 25.74 16.47 18.39
C ARG A 349 26.36 17.73 17.82
N GLU A 350 27.68 17.86 17.87
CA GLU A 350 28.40 19.00 17.34
C GLU A 350 28.06 19.22 15.86
N LYS A 351 28.14 18.16 15.04
CA LYS A 351 27.78 18.21 13.60
C LYS A 351 26.33 18.60 13.36
N VAL A 352 25.39 18.09 14.17
CA VAL A 352 23.97 18.44 14.04
C VAL A 352 23.71 19.89 14.41
N VAL A 353 24.37 20.39 15.46
CA VAL A 353 24.27 21.81 15.87
C VAL A 353 24.85 22.71 14.80
N GLU A 354 26.04 22.38 14.28
CA GLU A 354 26.70 23.10 13.18
C GLU A 354 25.81 23.15 11.93
N PHE A 355 25.26 22.01 11.51
CA PHE A 355 24.33 21.97 10.38
C PHE A 355 23.08 22.85 10.61
N THR A 356 22.52 22.80 11.83
CA THR A 356 21.33 23.58 12.19
C THR A 356 21.63 25.08 12.20
N ALA A 357 22.82 25.48 12.66
CA ALA A 357 23.28 26.86 12.68
C ALA A 357 23.49 27.40 11.26
N ASN A 358 24.14 26.62 10.41
CA ASN A 358 24.45 26.97 9.03
C ASN A 358 23.25 26.96 8.07
N TRP A 359 22.10 26.46 8.52
CA TRP A 359 20.88 26.35 7.70
C TRP A 359 20.49 27.66 7.00
N HIS A 360 20.64 28.79 7.69
CA HIS A 360 20.21 30.11 7.21
C HIS A 360 21.33 30.89 6.50
N GLY A 361 22.49 30.25 6.30
CA GLY A 361 23.69 30.88 5.79
C GLY A 361 24.54 31.56 6.87
N PRO A 362 25.76 32.00 6.50
CA PRO A 362 26.78 32.43 7.45
C PRO A 362 26.41 33.71 8.22
N GLU A 363 25.50 34.53 7.70
CA GLU A 363 25.09 35.79 8.35
C GLU A 363 24.23 35.56 9.61
N LEU A 364 23.57 34.41 9.71
CA LEU A 364 22.64 34.09 10.80
C LEU A 364 23.14 32.89 11.65
N GLU A 365 24.36 32.44 11.43
CA GLU A 365 24.95 31.27 12.08
C GLU A 365 25.03 31.44 13.60
N ASP A 366 25.56 32.58 14.08
CA ASP A 366 25.67 32.89 15.50
C ASP A 366 24.30 33.01 16.19
N ASP A 367 23.34 33.65 15.52
CA ASP A 367 21.98 33.81 16.02
C ASP A 367 21.25 32.46 16.10
N ALA A 368 21.41 31.61 15.08
CA ALA A 368 20.85 30.27 15.05
C ALA A 368 21.49 29.38 16.14
N SER A 369 22.81 29.45 16.30
CA SER A 369 23.54 28.78 17.39
C SER A 369 23.04 29.21 18.77
N ALA A 370 22.87 30.52 18.98
CA ALA A 370 22.30 31.06 20.21
C ALA A 370 20.85 30.61 20.43
N GLU A 371 20.05 30.45 19.37
CA GLU A 371 18.72 29.84 19.48
C GLU A 371 18.78 28.36 19.86
N VAL A 372 19.71 27.57 19.29
CA VAL A 372 19.90 26.15 19.67
C VAL A 372 20.15 26.05 21.17
N LEU A 373 21.11 26.82 21.69
CA LEU A 373 21.46 26.82 23.12
C LEU A 373 20.27 27.20 23.99
N ARG A 374 19.56 28.28 23.63
CA ARG A 374 18.37 28.74 24.37
C ARG A 374 17.22 27.73 24.31
N TYR A 375 17.04 27.06 23.18
CA TYR A 375 16.00 26.03 23.00
C TYR A 375 16.31 24.79 23.82
N GLN A 376 17.56 24.32 23.81
CA GLN A 376 18.01 23.21 24.65
C GLN A 376 17.77 23.52 26.14
N ALA A 377 18.06 24.74 26.60
CA ALA A 377 17.72 25.17 27.96
C ALA A 377 16.20 25.27 28.23
N PHE A 378 15.42 25.65 27.21
CA PHE A 378 13.96 25.74 27.30
C PHE A 378 13.29 24.38 27.49
N ILE A 379 13.70 23.35 26.74
CA ILE A 379 13.08 22.01 26.82
C ILE A 379 13.37 21.25 28.11
N GLN A 380 14.36 21.70 28.90
CA GLN A 380 14.63 21.18 30.25
C GLN A 380 13.62 21.67 31.29
N LYS A 381 12.88 22.75 31.00
CA LYS A 381 11.90 23.32 31.94
C LYS A 381 10.52 22.69 31.71
N PRO A 382 9.83 22.20 32.75
CA PRO A 382 8.52 21.57 32.56
C PRO A 382 7.43 22.61 32.28
N THR A 383 7.14 22.84 31.00
CA THR A 383 6.02 23.70 30.57
C THR A 383 4.77 22.89 30.23
N ARG A 384 3.61 23.56 30.11
CA ARG A 384 2.36 22.91 29.71
C ARG A 384 2.45 22.40 28.27
N GLU A 385 3.05 23.19 27.39
CA GLU A 385 3.22 22.90 25.96
C GLU A 385 4.05 21.62 25.78
N LEU A 386 5.17 21.49 26.50
CA LEU A 386 6.03 20.30 26.44
C LEU A 386 5.32 19.05 26.95
N ARG A 387 4.51 19.16 28.01
CA ARG A 387 3.69 18.04 28.49
C ARG A 387 2.68 17.57 27.45
N LEU A 388 2.01 18.49 26.77
CA LEU A 388 1.03 18.13 25.72
C LEU A 388 1.68 17.34 24.57
N VAL A 389 2.91 17.66 24.20
CA VAL A 389 3.64 16.92 23.17
C VAL A 389 4.09 15.55 23.68
N LYS A 390 4.63 15.47 24.90
CA LYS A 390 5.06 14.20 25.53
C LYS A 390 3.88 13.24 25.72
N ASP A 391 2.70 13.75 26.04
CA ASP A 391 1.47 12.97 26.19
C ASP A 391 0.81 12.61 24.84
N GLY A 392 1.38 13.06 23.71
CA GLY A 392 0.84 12.82 22.38
C GLY A 392 -0.48 13.54 22.09
N ARG A 393 -0.82 14.58 22.86
CA ARG A 393 -2.01 15.42 22.65
C ARG A 393 -1.81 16.45 21.54
N VAL A 394 -0.56 16.81 21.28
CA VAL A 394 -0.12 17.75 20.25
C VAL A 394 1.06 17.11 19.52
N THR A 395 1.05 17.15 18.20
CA THR A 395 2.17 16.66 17.39
C THR A 395 3.38 17.59 17.51
N VAL A 396 4.58 17.08 17.24
CA VAL A 396 5.80 17.91 17.25
C VAL A 396 5.72 19.04 16.23
N GLN A 397 5.09 18.79 15.08
CA GLN A 397 4.85 19.80 14.05
C GLN A 397 3.91 20.92 14.53
N GLU A 398 2.81 20.58 15.20
CA GLU A 398 1.89 21.56 15.79
C GLU A 398 2.54 22.37 16.91
N PHE A 399 3.38 21.73 17.73
CA PHE A 399 4.15 22.41 18.78
C PHE A 399 5.05 23.50 18.19
N TRP A 400 5.85 23.17 17.18
CA TRP A 400 6.69 24.15 16.50
C TRP A 400 5.88 25.22 15.77
N GLY A 401 4.72 24.87 15.21
CA GLY A 401 3.80 25.83 14.59
C GLY A 401 3.20 26.83 15.58
N GLY A 402 2.96 26.42 16.83
CA GLY A 402 2.42 27.27 17.90
C GLY A 402 3.46 28.10 18.66
N LEU A 403 4.75 27.75 18.54
CA LEU A 403 5.82 28.41 19.29
C LEU A 403 6.14 29.79 18.72
N ARG A 404 6.15 30.81 19.58
CA ARG A 404 6.43 32.21 19.20
C ARG A 404 7.91 32.60 19.28
N GLY A 405 8.69 31.91 20.10
CA GLY A 405 10.14 32.08 20.18
C GLY A 405 10.89 31.22 19.15
N PHE A 406 12.20 31.43 19.06
CA PHE A 406 13.12 30.69 18.19
C PHE A 406 12.75 30.75 16.69
N PRO A 407 12.62 31.96 16.10
CA PRO A 407 12.22 32.11 14.70
C PRO A 407 13.13 31.38 13.69
N LEU A 408 14.44 31.29 13.94
CA LEU A 408 15.36 30.58 13.04
C LEU A 408 15.17 29.07 13.16
N LEU A 409 15.11 28.52 14.38
CA LEU A 409 14.87 27.09 14.58
C LEU A 409 13.49 26.67 14.13
N ARG A 410 12.47 27.51 14.29
CA ARG A 410 11.10 27.20 13.84
C ARG A 410 11.04 26.97 12.33
N GLN A 411 11.84 27.70 11.55
CA GLN A 411 11.91 27.48 10.11
C GLN A 411 12.51 26.12 9.76
N VAL A 412 13.59 25.71 10.45
CA VAL A 412 14.20 24.38 10.30
C VAL A 412 13.22 23.29 10.76
N ALA A 413 12.66 23.43 11.96
CA ALA A 413 11.79 22.46 12.58
C ALA A 413 10.51 22.22 11.77
N THR A 414 9.86 23.28 11.29
CA THR A 414 8.64 23.13 10.48
C THR A 414 8.91 22.54 9.10
N ARG A 415 10.17 22.48 8.63
CA ARG A 415 10.56 21.72 7.43
C ARG A 415 10.85 20.27 7.79
N VAL A 416 11.72 20.02 8.78
CA VAL A 416 12.12 18.65 9.15
C VAL A 416 10.95 17.80 9.66
N PHE A 417 10.02 18.38 10.42
CA PHE A 417 8.83 17.65 10.91
C PHE A 417 7.70 17.57 9.88
N ALA A 418 7.83 18.24 8.73
CA ALA A 418 6.98 17.99 7.55
C ALA A 418 7.58 16.90 6.64
N SER A 419 8.83 16.48 6.89
CA SER A 419 9.49 15.41 6.16
C SER A 419 8.95 14.04 6.60
N GLY A 420 8.69 13.17 5.63
CA GLY A 420 8.36 11.78 5.88
C GLY A 420 9.61 10.92 6.05
N CYS A 421 9.52 9.87 6.87
CA CYS A 421 10.65 8.97 7.17
C CYS A 421 10.57 7.62 6.46
N SER A 422 9.41 7.28 5.90
CA SER A 422 9.07 5.93 5.45
C SER A 422 8.33 5.98 4.12
N SER A 423 8.89 5.31 3.12
CA SER A 423 8.22 5.13 1.86
C SER A 423 7.05 4.14 1.96
N ALA A 424 6.66 3.57 3.12
CA ALA A 424 5.62 2.54 3.19
C ALA A 424 4.28 2.91 2.50
N ALA A 425 3.90 4.20 2.52
CA ALA A 425 2.76 4.70 1.75
C ALA A 425 3.04 4.68 0.24
N ALA A 426 4.25 5.08 -0.18
CA ALA A 426 4.75 4.97 -1.54
C ALA A 426 5.06 3.52 -1.98
N GLU A 427 5.41 2.58 -1.09
CA GLU A 427 5.69 1.17 -1.40
C GLU A 427 4.44 0.43 -1.85
N ARG A 428 3.26 0.84 -1.37
CA ARG A 428 1.97 0.35 -1.90
C ARG A 428 1.80 0.76 -3.36
N ASN A 429 2.22 1.98 -3.70
CA ASN A 429 2.29 2.42 -5.08
C ASN A 429 3.37 1.59 -5.80
N PHE A 430 4.64 1.64 -5.39
CA PHE A 430 5.74 0.91 -6.04
C PHE A 430 5.47 -0.59 -6.25
N SER A 431 4.86 -1.28 -5.29
CA SER A 431 4.48 -2.69 -5.42
C SER A 431 3.42 -2.93 -6.49
N THR A 432 2.45 -2.01 -6.61
CA THR A 432 1.46 -2.07 -7.69
C THR A 432 2.10 -1.77 -9.05
N HIS A 433 3.06 -0.85 -9.09
CA HIS A 433 3.78 -0.49 -10.31
C HIS A 433 4.69 -1.64 -10.77
N LYS A 434 5.41 -2.30 -9.84
CA LYS A 434 6.14 -3.56 -10.11
C LYS A 434 5.25 -4.58 -10.82
N PHE A 435 3.98 -4.70 -10.45
CA PHE A 435 3.04 -5.61 -11.12
C PHE A 435 2.64 -5.14 -12.53
N VAL A 436 2.41 -3.84 -12.74
CA VAL A 436 2.09 -3.26 -14.04
C VAL A 436 3.24 -3.47 -15.03
N HIS A 437 4.48 -3.24 -14.61
CA HIS A 437 5.69 -3.33 -15.44
C HIS A 437 6.23 -4.76 -15.65
N SER A 438 6.00 -5.69 -14.73
CA SER A 438 6.54 -7.06 -14.80
C SER A 438 5.66 -8.06 -15.55
N ALA A 439 4.36 -7.79 -15.70
CA ALA A 439 3.46 -8.69 -16.41
C ALA A 439 3.62 -8.51 -17.93
N VAL A 440 4.24 -9.50 -18.60
CA VAL A 440 4.40 -9.66 -20.07
C VAL A 440 3.10 -9.42 -20.89
N ARG A 441 1.94 -9.36 -20.23
CA ARG A 441 0.61 -9.17 -20.83
C ARG A 441 0.09 -7.71 -20.85
N ASN A 442 0.81 -6.72 -20.32
CA ASN A 442 0.44 -5.31 -20.41
C ASN A 442 1.18 -4.64 -21.58
N ARG A 443 0.66 -4.77 -22.81
CA ARG A 443 1.19 -4.05 -23.99
C ARG A 443 0.72 -2.59 -24.04
N LEU A 444 0.92 -1.83 -22.96
CA LEU A 444 0.74 -0.38 -22.97
C LEU A 444 2.06 0.26 -23.44
N LYS A 445 1.99 1.29 -24.29
CA LYS A 445 3.17 2.09 -24.67
C LYS A 445 3.65 2.88 -23.46
N GLU A 446 4.95 3.21 -23.39
CA GLU A 446 5.59 3.84 -22.21
C GLU A 446 4.82 5.07 -21.68
N GLY A 447 4.41 6.01 -22.53
CA GLY A 447 3.57 7.16 -22.11
C GLY A 447 2.10 6.84 -21.75
N SER A 448 1.60 5.64 -22.05
CA SER A 448 0.26 5.16 -21.64
C SER A 448 0.30 4.37 -20.33
N VAL A 449 1.48 3.89 -19.94
CA VAL A 449 1.74 3.20 -18.68
C VAL A 449 1.67 4.20 -17.53
N GLU A 450 2.36 5.35 -17.66
CA GLU A 450 2.29 6.48 -16.71
C GLU A 450 0.85 6.96 -16.44
N ASN A 451 -0.02 6.95 -17.46
CA ASN A 451 -1.40 7.43 -17.31
C ASN A 451 -2.34 6.35 -16.70
N ASP A 452 -2.04 5.06 -16.83
CA ASP A 452 -2.82 3.95 -16.22
C ASP A 452 -2.45 3.75 -14.74
N GLU A 453 -1.24 4.16 -14.38
CA GLU A 453 -0.61 4.09 -13.05
C GLU A 453 -1.20 5.03 -11.99
N LEU A 454 -2.10 5.94 -12.37
CA LEU A 454 -2.87 6.76 -11.43
C LEU A 454 -4.06 6.02 -10.78
N LYS A 455 -4.49 4.87 -11.31
CA LYS A 455 -5.64 4.12 -10.78
C LYS A 455 -5.42 3.48 -9.39
N PRO A 456 -4.23 2.97 -9.04
CA PRO A 456 -4.01 2.29 -7.76
C PRO A 456 -4.07 3.19 -6.52
N SER A 457 -3.54 4.42 -6.60
CA SER A 457 -3.35 5.30 -5.44
C SER A 457 -4.68 5.81 -4.85
N HIS A 458 -5.73 5.87 -5.67
CA HIS A 458 -7.08 6.30 -5.28
C HIS A 458 -8.17 5.34 -5.78
N PHE A 459 -8.02 4.03 -5.58
CA PHE A 459 -8.93 3.00 -6.11
C PHE A 459 -10.43 3.29 -5.87
N ALA A 460 -10.78 3.95 -4.75
CA ALA A 460 -12.16 4.36 -4.45
C ALA A 460 -12.61 5.58 -5.27
N THR A 461 -11.80 6.64 -5.33
CA THR A 461 -12.15 7.91 -5.99
C THR A 461 -11.99 7.85 -7.51
N ALA A 462 -11.00 7.10 -8.01
CA ALA A 462 -10.74 6.92 -9.44
C ALA A 462 -11.65 5.86 -10.08
N SER A 463 -12.08 4.80 -9.37
CA SER A 463 -13.14 3.92 -9.92
C SER A 463 -14.48 4.66 -10.00
N ILE A 464 -14.78 5.53 -9.03
CA ILE A 464 -15.95 6.42 -9.10
C ILE A 464 -15.75 7.47 -10.19
N ALA A 465 -14.57 8.06 -10.37
CA ALA A 465 -14.32 9.07 -11.41
C ALA A 465 -14.24 8.47 -12.82
N LEU A 466 -13.71 7.25 -13.00
CA LEU A 466 -13.75 6.52 -14.26
C LEU A 466 -15.17 6.00 -14.53
N SER A 467 -15.91 5.50 -13.53
CA SER A 467 -17.31 5.12 -13.75
C SER A 467 -18.19 6.35 -14.02
N SER A 468 -17.94 7.48 -13.34
CA SER A 468 -18.70 8.72 -13.49
C SER A 468 -18.33 9.44 -14.78
N SER A 469 -17.06 9.52 -15.16
CA SER A 469 -16.63 10.10 -16.44
C SER A 469 -16.95 9.20 -17.62
N LEU A 470 -16.87 7.87 -17.47
CA LEU A 470 -17.34 6.93 -18.51
C LEU A 470 -18.86 7.00 -18.64
N CYS A 471 -19.63 7.07 -17.54
CA CYS A 471 -21.06 7.35 -17.58
C CYS A 471 -21.34 8.71 -18.23
N LEU A 472 -20.75 9.80 -17.73
CA LEU A 472 -20.98 11.16 -18.24
C LEU A 472 -20.61 11.29 -19.71
N HIS A 473 -19.54 10.65 -20.19
CA HIS A 473 -19.14 10.66 -21.59
C HIS A 473 -20.03 9.77 -22.48
N LEU A 474 -20.54 8.65 -21.94
CA LEU A 474 -21.53 7.80 -22.60
C LEU A 474 -22.91 8.47 -22.70
N LEU A 475 -23.23 9.34 -21.74
CA LEU A 475 -24.51 10.06 -21.63
C LEU A 475 -24.49 11.44 -22.33
N SER A 476 -23.33 12.10 -22.44
CA SER A 476 -23.23 13.41 -23.11
C SER A 476 -23.27 13.32 -24.64
N LYS A 477 -23.10 12.11 -25.19
CA LYS A 477 -23.15 11.87 -26.65
C LYS A 477 -24.55 11.52 -27.16
N SER A 478 -25.56 11.46 -26.28
CA SER A 478 -26.89 10.98 -26.63
C SER A 478 -27.96 12.07 -26.82
N ASN A 479 -27.60 13.33 -27.14
CA ASN A 479 -28.39 14.23 -28.01
C ASN A 479 -27.68 15.58 -28.21
N GLY A 480 -27.89 16.19 -29.38
CA GLY A 480 -27.12 17.33 -29.90
C GLY A 480 -27.09 18.60 -29.03
N VAL A 481 -25.91 19.22 -29.06
CA VAL A 481 -25.55 20.65 -28.85
C VAL A 481 -26.40 21.49 -27.88
N ALA A 482 -25.80 21.86 -26.73
CA ALA A 482 -25.53 23.24 -26.28
C ALA A 482 -25.50 23.37 -24.73
N ASN A 483 -24.55 24.17 -24.24
CA ASN A 483 -24.41 24.69 -22.86
C ASN A 483 -23.99 23.71 -21.76
N LEU A 484 -22.70 23.34 -21.75
CA LEU A 484 -22.05 22.59 -20.67
C LEU A 484 -21.35 23.47 -19.60
N ALA A 485 -21.56 24.79 -19.60
CA ALA A 485 -20.81 25.71 -18.74
C ALA A 485 -21.59 26.23 -17.51
N SER A 486 -22.93 26.18 -17.48
CA SER A 486 -23.72 26.77 -16.39
C SER A 486 -24.16 25.78 -15.31
N ASP A 487 -24.29 24.48 -15.62
CA ASP A 487 -24.91 23.50 -14.70
C ASP A 487 -23.93 22.71 -13.80
N MET A 488 -22.61 22.78 -14.05
CA MET A 488 -21.62 22.17 -13.15
C MET A 488 -21.55 22.86 -11.78
N THR A 489 -22.01 24.11 -11.66
CA THR A 489 -22.05 24.87 -10.41
C THR A 489 -23.25 24.49 -9.51
N ALA A 490 -24.28 23.85 -10.08
CA ALA A 490 -25.45 23.36 -9.35
C ALA A 490 -25.24 21.92 -8.85
N TYR A 491 -24.59 21.07 -9.65
CA TYR A 491 -24.31 19.67 -9.30
C TYR A 491 -23.32 19.54 -8.12
N GLY A 492 -22.31 20.44 -8.05
CA GLY A 492 -21.37 20.51 -6.92
C GLY A 492 -22.00 20.91 -5.58
N ARG A 493 -23.17 21.60 -5.59
CA ARG A 493 -23.89 21.99 -4.38
C ARG A 493 -24.80 20.88 -3.83
N CYS A 494 -25.31 19.99 -4.67
CA CYS A 494 -26.22 18.92 -4.23
C CYS A 494 -25.47 17.74 -3.59
N VAL A 495 -24.28 17.39 -4.11
CA VAL A 495 -23.45 16.29 -3.56
C VAL A 495 -22.91 16.62 -2.15
N ARG A 496 -22.79 17.90 -1.78
CA ARG A 496 -22.40 18.33 -0.43
C ARG A 496 -23.51 18.18 0.62
N LYS A 497 -24.79 18.09 0.23
CA LYS A 497 -25.93 17.97 1.17
C LYS A 497 -26.32 16.53 1.50
N SER A 498 -26.06 15.56 0.61
CA SER A 498 -26.45 14.16 0.87
C SER A 498 -25.41 13.35 1.67
N LEU A 499 -24.16 13.80 1.76
CA LEU A 499 -23.13 13.13 2.58
C LEU A 499 -23.14 13.55 4.06
N THR A 500 -23.96 14.53 4.44
CA THR A 500 -24.08 15.02 5.83
C THR A 500 -25.37 14.62 6.56
N SER A 501 -26.31 13.93 5.92
CA SER A 501 -27.51 13.42 6.61
C SER A 501 -27.50 11.89 6.70
N GLY A 502 -27.46 11.34 7.92
CA GLY A 502 -27.33 9.92 8.26
C GLY A 502 -28.51 9.00 7.87
N HIS A 503 -29.20 9.25 6.76
CA HIS A 503 -30.42 8.53 6.38
C HIS A 503 -30.19 7.14 5.74
N VAL A 504 -28.97 6.84 5.25
CA VAL A 504 -28.69 5.54 4.59
C VAL A 504 -28.60 4.38 5.59
N HIS A 505 -28.21 4.64 6.85
CA HIS A 505 -28.10 3.59 7.87
C HIS A 505 -29.44 3.18 8.48
N ALA A 506 -30.47 4.04 8.42
CA ALA A 506 -31.79 3.76 9.01
C ALA A 506 -32.63 2.76 8.18
N ALA A 507 -32.53 2.81 6.86
CA ALA A 507 -33.27 1.90 5.97
C ALA A 507 -32.83 0.43 6.10
N LEU A 508 -31.54 0.19 6.39
CA LEU A 508 -30.99 -1.17 6.56
C LEU A 508 -31.27 -1.79 7.95
N ARG A 509 -31.66 -0.99 8.95
CA ARG A 509 -32.05 -1.50 10.27
C ARG A 509 -33.54 -1.85 10.37
N ARG A 510 -34.43 -1.11 9.70
CA ARG A 510 -35.88 -1.39 9.72
C ARG A 510 -36.27 -2.71 9.04
N GLY A 511 -35.49 -3.19 8.05
CA GLY A 511 -35.77 -4.48 7.39
C GLY A 511 -35.44 -5.74 8.21
N ARG A 512 -34.91 -5.60 9.43
CA ARG A 512 -34.46 -6.75 10.24
C ARG A 512 -35.46 -7.22 11.30
N SER A 513 -36.53 -6.46 11.57
CA SER A 513 -37.47 -6.74 12.67
C SER A 513 -38.76 -7.47 12.27
N GLU A 514 -39.05 -7.68 10.99
CA GLU A 514 -40.32 -8.32 10.55
C GLU A 514 -40.19 -9.80 10.12
N TRP A 515 -39.00 -10.40 10.19
CA TRP A 515 -38.79 -11.80 9.76
C TRP A 515 -38.79 -12.78 10.93
N THR A 516 -39.80 -12.72 11.81
CA THR A 516 -40.06 -13.78 12.81
C THR A 516 -41.56 -14.02 12.99
N ALA A 517 -42.23 -14.62 11.99
CA ALA A 517 -43.49 -15.33 12.21
C ALA A 517 -43.91 -16.19 10.99
N SER A 518 -44.47 -17.36 11.27
CA SER A 518 -45.30 -18.22 10.40
C SER A 518 -44.62 -19.09 9.34
N ARG A 519 -44.37 -20.35 9.73
CA ARG A 519 -44.34 -21.52 8.83
C ARG A 519 -45.73 -21.76 8.22
N ARG A 520 -45.97 -21.32 6.99
CA ARG A 520 -46.98 -21.89 6.09
C ARG A 520 -46.44 -21.88 4.66
N THR A 521 -46.75 -22.93 3.92
CA THR A 521 -46.32 -23.25 2.55
C THR A 521 -46.21 -22.03 1.60
N TRP A 522 -44.98 -21.64 1.24
CA TRP A 522 -44.72 -20.66 0.18
C TRP A 522 -44.15 -21.37 -1.06
N ARG A 523 -44.90 -21.35 -2.16
CA ARG A 523 -44.34 -21.58 -3.50
C ARG A 523 -43.22 -20.55 -3.74
N ARG A 524 -42.07 -20.99 -4.26
CA ARG A 524 -40.94 -20.10 -4.62
C ARG A 524 -41.46 -18.93 -5.47
N PRO A 525 -41.21 -17.65 -5.09
CA PRO A 525 -41.56 -16.53 -5.95
C PRO A 525 -40.73 -16.59 -7.24
N ARG A 526 -41.37 -16.35 -8.39
CA ARG A 526 -40.68 -16.21 -9.68
C ARG A 526 -39.66 -15.07 -9.57
N ARG A 527 -38.44 -15.32 -10.07
CA ARG A 527 -37.34 -14.36 -10.06
C ARG A 527 -37.67 -13.22 -11.04
N PRO A 528 -37.51 -11.95 -10.66
CA PRO A 528 -37.86 -10.85 -11.55
C PRO A 528 -36.93 -10.81 -12.76
N SER A 529 -37.52 -10.73 -13.96
CA SER A 529 -36.79 -10.54 -15.22
C SER A 529 -36.34 -9.09 -15.37
N LEU A 530 -35.45 -8.82 -16.32
CA LEU A 530 -35.11 -7.44 -16.67
C LEU A 530 -36.35 -6.64 -17.10
N ASP A 531 -37.26 -7.26 -17.85
CA ASP A 531 -38.50 -6.60 -18.27
C ASP A 531 -39.34 -6.19 -17.07
N GLN A 532 -39.33 -7.01 -16.00
CA GLN A 532 -39.97 -6.68 -14.74
C GLN A 532 -39.25 -5.53 -14.04
N PHE A 533 -37.91 -5.51 -13.99
CA PHE A 533 -37.18 -4.34 -13.49
C PHE A 533 -37.48 -3.07 -14.31
N ILE A 534 -37.67 -3.14 -15.62
CA ILE A 534 -37.96 -1.95 -16.43
C ILE A 534 -39.40 -1.46 -16.21
N SER A 535 -40.38 -2.36 -16.21
CA SER A 535 -41.81 -2.03 -16.24
C SER A 535 -42.48 -1.94 -14.87
N ASP A 536 -41.93 -2.57 -13.83
CA ASP A 536 -42.52 -2.65 -12.49
C ASP A 536 -41.98 -1.56 -11.55
N SER A 537 -42.88 -0.87 -10.85
CA SER A 537 -42.54 0.14 -9.84
C SER A 537 -42.03 -0.48 -8.54
N ALA A 538 -42.41 -1.74 -8.24
CA ALA A 538 -41.98 -2.46 -7.04
C ALA A 538 -40.57 -3.08 -7.19
N THR A 539 -40.17 -3.45 -8.42
CA THR A 539 -38.86 -4.03 -8.70
C THR A 539 -37.81 -2.92 -8.88
N ARG A 540 -37.13 -2.57 -7.78
CA ARG A 540 -36.19 -1.44 -7.71
C ARG A 540 -34.72 -1.75 -7.89
N VAL A 541 -34.34 -3.03 -7.86
CA VAL A 541 -32.93 -3.45 -7.88
C VAL A 541 -32.73 -4.55 -8.91
N LEU A 542 -31.72 -4.39 -9.77
CA LEU A 542 -31.27 -5.38 -10.73
C LEU A 542 -29.82 -5.74 -10.42
N LEU A 543 -29.57 -7.03 -10.19
CA LEU A 543 -28.23 -7.58 -9.96
C LEU A 543 -27.78 -8.38 -11.17
N VAL A 544 -26.68 -7.93 -11.79
CA VAL A 544 -26.05 -8.59 -12.94
C VAL A 544 -24.81 -9.32 -12.44
N HIS A 545 -24.85 -10.65 -12.48
CA HIS A 545 -23.77 -11.52 -12.01
C HIS A 545 -22.87 -11.96 -13.17
N TRP A 546 -21.56 -11.88 -12.97
CA TRP A 546 -20.57 -12.42 -13.90
C TRP A 546 -19.92 -13.71 -13.37
N HIS A 547 -19.81 -14.72 -14.23
CA HIS A 547 -19.14 -15.99 -13.95
C HIS A 547 -18.04 -16.26 -15.00
N PRO A 548 -16.76 -16.39 -14.60
CA PRO A 548 -15.73 -16.90 -15.51
C PRO A 548 -15.90 -18.41 -15.70
N ALA A 549 -15.98 -18.88 -16.94
CA ALA A 549 -15.90 -20.30 -17.26
C ALA A 549 -14.47 -20.81 -17.00
N HIS A 550 -14.31 -21.83 -16.15
CA HIS A 550 -13.04 -22.54 -16.01
C HIS A 550 -12.92 -23.59 -17.14
N ALA A 551 -11.78 -23.59 -17.81
CA ALA A 551 -11.35 -24.70 -18.65
C ALA A 551 -10.90 -25.85 -17.74
N ASP A 552 -11.75 -26.86 -17.56
CA ASP A 552 -11.35 -28.25 -17.30
C ASP A 552 -12.53 -29.17 -17.66
N ALA A 553 -12.29 -30.08 -18.59
CA ALA A 553 -13.27 -31.02 -19.12
C ALA A 553 -13.43 -32.24 -18.19
N LYS A 554 -14.66 -32.47 -17.72
CA LYS A 554 -15.35 -33.76 -17.48
C LYS A 554 -16.34 -33.66 -16.32
N SER A 555 -17.59 -33.31 -16.62
CA SER A 555 -18.76 -33.96 -16.02
C SER A 555 -20.04 -33.57 -16.77
N LEU A 556 -20.65 -34.61 -17.35
CA LEU A 556 -22.08 -34.84 -17.55
C LEU A 556 -22.89 -33.86 -18.40
N MET A 557 -23.20 -34.35 -19.60
CA MET A 557 -24.49 -34.25 -20.28
C MET A 557 -25.66 -33.99 -19.31
N GLU A 558 -26.29 -32.82 -19.43
CA GLU A 558 -27.73 -32.67 -19.64
C GLU A 558 -28.06 -31.18 -19.91
N GLY A 559 -28.51 -30.91 -21.14
CA GLY A 559 -29.31 -29.76 -21.57
C GLY A 559 -28.92 -28.35 -21.10
N TYR A 560 -28.00 -27.68 -21.80
CA TYR A 560 -27.92 -26.21 -21.78
C TYR A 560 -27.89 -25.65 -23.21
N LEU A 561 -29.00 -25.01 -23.60
CA LEU A 561 -29.10 -24.22 -24.83
C LEU A 561 -28.28 -22.93 -24.69
N PRO A 562 -27.53 -22.52 -25.73
CA PRO A 562 -26.81 -21.25 -25.74
C PRO A 562 -27.81 -20.10 -25.96
N GLY A 563 -27.91 -19.15 -25.01
CA GLY A 563 -28.69 -17.92 -25.24
C GLY A 563 -29.47 -17.33 -24.06
N LEU A 564 -29.30 -17.78 -22.81
CA LEU A 564 -30.02 -17.20 -21.66
C LEU A 564 -29.07 -16.57 -20.64
N CYS A 565 -29.17 -15.24 -20.50
CA CYS A 565 -28.57 -14.48 -19.41
C CYS A 565 -29.31 -14.84 -18.10
N GLY A 566 -28.75 -15.78 -17.33
CA GLY A 566 -29.38 -16.28 -16.10
C GLY A 566 -28.95 -15.51 -14.85
N ILE A 567 -29.89 -14.82 -14.20
CA ILE A 567 -29.68 -14.18 -12.88
C ILE A 567 -29.69 -15.27 -11.79
N LYS A 568 -28.56 -15.46 -11.09
CA LYS A 568 -28.44 -16.34 -9.91
C LYS A 568 -27.94 -15.57 -8.69
N TYR A 569 -28.73 -15.61 -7.61
CA TYR A 569 -28.21 -15.42 -6.26
C TYR A 569 -27.45 -16.69 -5.83
N VAL A 570 -26.18 -16.56 -5.46
CA VAL A 570 -25.35 -17.65 -4.93
C VAL A 570 -25.05 -17.32 -3.46
N ALA A 571 -25.58 -18.15 -2.54
CA ALA A 571 -25.43 -17.93 -1.10
C ALA A 571 -24.05 -18.36 -0.54
N ASP A 572 -23.15 -18.91 -1.36
CA ASP A 572 -21.85 -19.40 -0.91
C ASP A 572 -20.69 -18.89 -1.75
N LYS A 573 -19.71 -18.28 -1.06
CA LYS A 573 -18.51 -17.68 -1.63
C LYS A 573 -17.58 -18.74 -2.23
N LYS A 574 -17.46 -18.76 -3.55
CA LYS A 574 -16.25 -19.20 -4.26
C LYS A 574 -15.70 -18.03 -5.08
N SER A 575 -14.39 -18.02 -5.26
CA SER A 575 -13.59 -16.92 -5.81
C SER A 575 -14.02 -16.45 -7.20
N GLY A 576 -14.04 -15.13 -7.42
CA GLY A 576 -14.05 -14.52 -8.76
C GLY A 576 -15.40 -14.03 -9.30
N HIS A 577 -16.33 -13.63 -8.43
CA HIS A 577 -17.63 -13.06 -8.85
C HIS A 577 -17.57 -11.53 -8.83
N ASP A 578 -17.71 -10.91 -10.01
CA ASP A 578 -17.96 -9.48 -10.15
C ASP A 578 -19.48 -9.28 -10.32
N VAL A 579 -20.08 -8.38 -9.54
CA VAL A 579 -21.52 -8.09 -9.58
C VAL A 579 -21.74 -6.62 -9.84
N VAL A 580 -22.57 -6.28 -10.82
CA VAL A 580 -23.04 -4.90 -11.04
C VAL A 580 -24.48 -4.80 -10.57
N CYS A 581 -24.75 -3.87 -9.68
CA CYS A 581 -26.06 -3.59 -9.10
C CYS A 581 -26.59 -2.28 -9.67
N PHE A 582 -27.75 -2.32 -10.32
CA PHE A 582 -28.50 -1.14 -10.74
C PHE A 582 -29.69 -0.93 -9.82
N ILE A 583 -29.88 0.29 -9.32
CA ILE A 583 -30.95 0.66 -8.40
C ILE A 583 -31.72 1.83 -9.01
N LYS A 584 -33.06 1.77 -9.04
CA LYS A 584 -33.87 2.91 -9.46
C LYS A 584 -33.87 4.01 -8.41
N ASP A 585 -33.63 5.24 -8.84
CA ASP A 585 -33.69 6.43 -7.99
C ASP A 585 -35.09 6.61 -7.38
N PHE A 586 -36.14 6.27 -8.15
CA PHE A 586 -37.54 6.38 -7.76
C PHE A 586 -38.28 5.04 -7.89
N SER A 587 -39.33 4.84 -7.10
CA SER A 587 -40.21 3.65 -7.18
C SER A 587 -41.19 3.77 -8.36
N ALA A 588 -40.66 3.84 -9.58
CA ALA A 588 -41.43 4.00 -10.82
C ALA A 588 -40.86 3.14 -11.96
N PRO A 589 -41.65 2.82 -13.01
CA PRO A 589 -41.13 2.25 -14.25
C PRO A 589 -40.09 3.18 -14.88
N LEU A 590 -39.11 2.62 -15.60
CA LEU A 590 -38.12 3.44 -16.29
C LEU A 590 -38.77 4.12 -17.49
N ALA A 591 -38.73 5.45 -17.50
CA ALA A 591 -39.24 6.29 -18.58
C ALA A 591 -38.30 6.18 -19.80
N LYS A 592 -38.87 5.86 -20.97
CA LYS A 592 -38.11 5.64 -22.22
C LYS A 592 -37.56 6.93 -22.83
N ASP A 593 -38.12 8.07 -22.44
CA ASP A 593 -37.86 9.42 -22.93
C ASP A 593 -36.91 10.24 -22.03
N GLN A 594 -36.53 9.70 -20.86
CA GLN A 594 -35.61 10.34 -19.93
C GLN A 594 -34.28 9.56 -19.84
N ALA A 595 -33.16 10.27 -19.77
CA ALA A 595 -31.85 9.64 -19.68
C ALA A 595 -31.71 8.81 -18.38
N LEU A 596 -31.15 7.61 -18.51
CA LEU A 596 -31.11 6.62 -17.43
C LEU A 596 -30.29 7.04 -16.21
N ASN A 597 -29.38 7.99 -16.35
CA ASN A 597 -28.59 8.56 -15.27
C ASN A 597 -29.37 9.46 -14.31
N HIS A 598 -30.58 9.89 -14.70
CA HIS A 598 -31.52 10.57 -13.82
C HIS A 598 -32.50 9.60 -13.14
N GLN A 599 -32.44 8.31 -13.52
CA GLN A 599 -33.38 7.29 -13.08
C GLN A 599 -32.69 6.11 -12.37
N LEU A 600 -31.37 5.93 -12.51
CA LEU A 600 -30.61 4.78 -12.02
C LEU A 600 -29.29 5.18 -11.33
N GLN A 601 -29.00 4.48 -10.24
CA GLN A 601 -27.69 4.39 -9.61
C GLN A 601 -27.04 3.04 -9.93
N ALA A 602 -25.75 3.05 -10.28
CA ALA A 602 -24.98 1.85 -10.53
C ALA A 602 -23.89 1.66 -9.45
N LEU A 603 -23.82 0.46 -8.89
CA LEU A 603 -22.85 0.05 -7.86
C LEU A 603 -22.14 -1.22 -8.34
N THR A 604 -20.81 -1.18 -8.46
CA THR A 604 -20.02 -2.36 -8.82
C THR A 604 -19.42 -2.99 -7.57
N TYR A 605 -19.71 -4.27 -7.34
CA TYR A 605 -19.10 -5.07 -6.30
C TYR A 605 -18.01 -5.95 -6.92
N ILE A 606 -16.75 -5.62 -6.66
CA ILE A 606 -15.59 -6.45 -7.03
C ILE A 606 -15.16 -7.17 -5.77
N SER A 607 -15.21 -8.52 -5.77
CA SER A 607 -14.66 -9.28 -4.64
C SER A 607 -13.13 -9.15 -4.65
N SER A 608 -12.58 -8.14 -3.97
CA SER A 608 -11.19 -8.20 -3.56
C SER A 608 -11.10 -9.27 -2.46
N SER A 609 -10.31 -10.31 -2.70
CA SER A 609 -9.94 -11.26 -1.65
C SER A 609 -9.02 -10.55 -0.67
N ARG A 610 -9.62 -9.83 0.28
CA ARG A 610 -8.96 -9.45 1.54
C ARG A 610 -9.63 -10.25 2.66
N ARG A 611 -8.92 -11.26 3.16
CA ARG A 611 -8.88 -11.47 4.61
C ARG A 611 -7.49 -11.03 5.04
N SER A 612 -7.52 -10.08 5.97
CA SER A 612 -6.46 -9.51 6.79
C SER A 612 -5.36 -10.50 7.16
#